data_AF-A0A6G4XL86-F1
#
_entry.id   AF-A0A6G4XL86-F1
#
_cell.length_a   1.000
_cell.length_b   1.000
_cell.length_c   1.000
_cell.angle_alpha   90.00
_cell.angle_beta   90.00
_cell.angle_gamma   90.00
#
_symmetry.space_group_name_H-M   'P 1'
#
loop_
_entity.id
_entity.type
_entity.pdbx_description
1 polymer ?
#
loop_
_entity_poly.entity_id
_entity_poly.type
_entity_poly.pdbx_seq_one_letter_code
_entity_poly.pdbx_strand_id
1 'polypeptide(L)'
;MGVLKKFEQRLEGLVNGTFAKVFKSEVQPVEIAGALQRECDNNATIWNRERTVVPNDFIVELSPPDFERLSPYSGQLGDELSGMVRDYAKQQRYTFMGPIKVHLEKADDLDTGLYRVRSRTLASSTSQAGPAPAAPAPPARPQGGQGGYGYPPAAAPPMPAAPPPGGGRGPAPARPQQGGAGPLPGAQTRRWIEINGQRHQISRPTLVLGRSTEADVRIDDPGVSRRHCEIRTGTPSTIQDLGSTNGIVVDGQHTTRATLRDGSRIVVGNTTIIYRQAEG
;
A
#
# COMPACT_ATOMS: atom_id res chain seq x y z
N MET A 1 6.68 16.71 26.07
CA MET A 1 6.88 15.30 26.45
C MET A 1 6.16 14.43 25.43
N GLY A 2 6.88 13.47 24.82
CA GLY A 2 6.32 12.64 23.74
C GLY A 2 5.20 11.71 24.21
N VAL A 3 4.20 11.53 23.35
CA VAL A 3 3.05 10.62 23.56
C VAL A 3 3.46 9.17 23.81
N LEU A 4 4.56 8.72 23.21
CA LEU A 4 5.15 7.40 23.39
C LEU A 4 5.64 7.18 24.83
N LYS A 5 6.31 8.17 25.42
CA LYS A 5 6.81 8.08 26.80
C LYS A 5 5.68 8.01 27.83
N LYS A 6 4.54 8.66 27.56
CA LYS A 6 3.35 8.57 28.41
C LYS A 6 2.68 7.19 28.30
N PHE A 7 2.72 6.57 27.12
CA PHE A 7 2.25 5.21 26.94
C PHE A 7 3.13 4.21 27.69
N GLU A 8 4.45 4.30 27.56
CA GLU A 8 5.40 3.46 28.32
C GLU A 8 5.12 3.55 29.83
N GLN A 9 4.97 4.76 30.38
CA GLN A 9 4.67 4.95 31.80
C GLN A 9 3.31 4.39 32.24
N ARG A 10 2.28 4.46 31.38
CA ARG A 10 0.95 3.90 31.68
C ARG A 10 0.94 2.39 31.56
N LEU A 11 1.66 1.85 30.59
CA LEU A 11 1.83 0.42 30.38
C LEU A 11 2.66 -0.20 31.52
N GLU A 12 3.71 0.48 31.99
CA GLU A 12 4.48 0.11 33.18
C GLU A 12 3.60 0.10 34.45
N GLY A 13 2.70 1.07 34.61
CA GLY A 13 1.79 1.16 35.76
C GLY A 13 0.62 0.16 35.73
N LEU A 14 0.18 -0.26 34.55
CA LEU A 14 -0.90 -1.25 34.38
C LEU A 14 -0.44 -2.68 34.65
N VAL A 15 0.86 -2.97 34.49
CA VAL A 15 1.38 -4.33 34.61
C VAL A 15 2.34 -4.44 35.79
N ASN A 16 1.76 -4.44 36.99
CA ASN A 16 2.49 -4.53 38.26
C ASN A 16 3.10 -5.94 38.55
N GLY A 17 3.65 -6.65 37.56
CA GLY A 17 4.24 -7.97 37.85
C GLY A 17 5.02 -8.75 36.78
N THR A 18 4.83 -8.56 35.47
CA THR A 18 5.28 -9.62 34.54
C THR A 18 5.63 -9.20 33.10
N PHE A 19 5.74 -7.90 32.77
CA PHE A 19 6.02 -7.51 31.38
C PHE A 19 7.53 -7.52 31.02
N ALA A 20 8.42 -6.94 31.84
CA ALA A 20 9.84 -6.81 31.47
C ALA A 20 10.64 -8.14 31.44
N LYS A 21 10.15 -9.20 32.09
CA LYS A 21 10.82 -10.51 32.16
C LYS A 21 10.31 -11.54 31.14
N VAL A 22 9.11 -11.33 30.59
CA VAL A 22 8.43 -12.27 29.69
C VAL A 22 8.49 -11.79 28.23
N PHE A 23 8.67 -10.49 27.98
CA PHE A 23 8.73 -9.94 26.63
C PHE A 23 10.18 -9.75 26.14
N LYS A 24 10.87 -10.87 25.90
CA LYS A 24 11.82 -10.96 24.76
C LYS A 24 11.04 -11.22 23.47
N SER A 25 9.91 -10.53 23.32
CA SER A 25 9.14 -10.52 22.08
C SER A 25 9.92 -9.69 21.08
N GLU A 26 10.04 -10.19 19.86
CA GLU A 26 10.62 -9.41 18.76
C GLU A 26 9.72 -8.21 18.40
N VAL A 27 8.41 -8.26 18.74
CA VAL A 27 7.51 -7.10 18.63
C VAL A 27 7.34 -6.40 19.99
N GLN A 28 7.71 -5.12 20.06
CA GLN A 28 7.46 -4.29 21.24
C GLN A 28 6.15 -3.49 21.11
N PRO A 29 5.35 -3.34 22.19
CA PRO A 29 4.12 -2.54 22.16
C PRO A 29 4.34 -1.06 21.75
N VAL A 30 5.52 -0.51 22.06
CA VAL A 30 5.91 0.85 21.64
C VAL A 30 6.06 0.96 20.12
N GLU A 31 6.47 -0.13 19.45
CA GLU A 31 6.58 -0.20 18.00
C GLU A 31 5.20 -0.26 17.34
N ILE A 32 4.28 -1.02 17.93
CA ILE A 32 2.86 -1.05 17.52
C ILE A 32 2.24 0.34 17.66
N ALA A 33 2.47 1.00 18.80
CA ALA A 33 2.01 2.35 19.06
C ALA A 33 2.55 3.38 18.04
N GLY A 34 3.86 3.33 17.77
CA GLY A 34 4.49 4.18 16.76
C GLY A 34 3.97 3.90 15.36
N ALA A 35 3.70 2.64 15.02
CA ALA A 35 3.11 2.25 13.75
C ALA A 35 1.67 2.75 13.59
N LEU A 36 0.84 2.68 14.64
CA LEU A 36 -0.52 3.22 14.62
C LEU A 36 -0.54 4.75 14.41
N GLN A 37 0.36 5.48 15.05
CA GLN A 37 0.50 6.94 14.82
C GLN A 37 0.87 7.24 13.37
N ARG A 38 1.86 6.54 12.83
CA ARG A 38 2.26 6.68 11.42
C ARG A 38 1.13 6.31 10.47
N GLU A 39 0.36 5.28 10.80
CA GLU A 39 -0.78 4.84 10.01
C GLU A 39 -1.90 5.90 9.98
N CYS A 40 -2.16 6.58 11.10
CA CYS A 40 -3.03 7.75 11.15
C CYS A 40 -2.52 8.86 10.23
N ASP A 41 -1.25 9.22 10.30
CA ASP A 41 -0.66 10.30 9.49
C ASP A 41 -0.70 9.96 7.99
N ASN A 42 -0.44 8.69 7.64
CA ASN A 42 -0.42 8.22 6.25
C ASN A 42 -1.80 8.19 5.60
N ASN A 43 -2.85 7.83 6.37
CA ASN A 43 -4.23 7.76 5.88
C ASN A 43 -5.05 9.02 6.23
N ALA A 44 -4.39 10.06 6.75
CA ALA A 44 -4.99 11.35 7.02
C ALA A 44 -5.46 11.99 5.71
N THR A 45 -6.77 12.08 5.53
CA THR A 45 -7.40 12.62 4.32
C THR A 45 -7.99 13.99 4.63
N ILE A 46 -7.68 14.99 3.81
CA ILE A 46 -8.22 16.34 3.97
C ILE A 46 -9.67 16.33 3.46
N TRP A 47 -10.64 16.45 4.35
CA TRP A 47 -12.06 16.43 4.00
C TRP A 47 -12.59 17.83 3.66
N ASN A 48 -12.11 18.85 4.37
CA ASN A 48 -12.38 20.25 4.04
C ASN A 48 -11.16 21.11 4.42
N ARG A 49 -11.20 22.42 4.12
CA ARG A 49 -10.08 23.35 4.39
C ARG A 49 -9.68 23.45 5.87
N GLU A 50 -10.50 22.95 6.80
CA GLU A 50 -10.29 23.07 8.24
C GLU A 50 -10.20 21.73 8.98
N ARG A 51 -10.45 20.60 8.32
CA ARG A 51 -10.58 19.29 8.95
C ARG A 51 -9.92 18.20 8.13
N THR A 52 -8.93 17.60 8.75
CA THR A 52 -8.29 16.36 8.30
C THR A 52 -8.94 15.19 9.04
N VAL A 53 -9.41 14.22 8.27
CA VAL A 53 -10.10 13.03 8.74
C VAL A 53 -9.14 11.85 8.73
N VAL A 54 -9.18 11.05 9.80
CA VAL A 54 -8.33 9.86 9.95
C VAL A 54 -9.19 8.60 10.15
N PRO A 55 -8.64 7.41 9.83
CA PRO A 55 -9.29 6.13 10.10
C PRO A 55 -9.64 5.98 11.59
N ASN A 56 -10.74 5.30 11.86
CA ASN A 56 -11.25 5.05 13.21
C ASN A 56 -11.25 3.57 13.60
N ASP A 57 -10.90 2.66 12.70
CA ASP A 57 -10.78 1.24 12.99
C ASP A 57 -9.37 0.78 12.62
N PHE A 58 -8.65 0.23 13.59
CA PHE A 58 -7.28 -0.24 13.42
C PHE A 58 -7.18 -1.70 13.82
N ILE A 59 -6.59 -2.49 12.93
CA ILE A 59 -6.36 -3.92 13.11
C ILE A 59 -4.86 -4.12 13.16
N VAL A 60 -4.37 -4.58 14.31
CA VAL A 60 -2.97 -4.96 14.50
C VAL A 60 -2.89 -6.46 14.32
N GLU A 61 -2.45 -6.88 13.15
CA GLU A 61 -2.22 -8.28 12.82
C GLU A 61 -0.85 -8.71 13.36
N LEU A 62 -0.84 -9.81 14.10
CA LEU A 62 0.34 -10.37 14.76
C LEU A 62 0.53 -11.82 14.33
N SER A 63 1.78 -12.27 14.39
CA SER A 63 2.10 -13.69 14.20
C SER A 63 1.31 -14.57 15.19
N PRO A 64 1.00 -15.84 14.86
CA PRO A 64 0.31 -16.75 15.77
C PRO A 64 0.97 -16.86 17.17
N PRO A 65 2.30 -17.06 17.30
CA PRO A 65 2.93 -17.16 18.62
C PRO A 65 2.93 -15.83 19.40
N ASP A 66 2.98 -14.69 18.72
CA ASP A 66 2.90 -13.38 19.38
C ASP A 66 1.46 -13.06 19.82
N PHE A 67 0.49 -13.40 18.97
CA PHE A 67 -0.93 -13.24 19.27
C PHE A 67 -1.35 -14.10 20.47
N GLU A 68 -0.94 -15.37 20.55
CA GLU A 68 -1.27 -16.22 21.71
C GLU A 68 -0.74 -15.66 23.03
N ARG A 69 0.44 -15.05 23.01
CA ARG A 69 1.04 -14.40 24.20
C ARG A 69 0.34 -13.10 24.57
N LEU A 70 -0.11 -12.33 23.58
CA LEU A 70 -0.78 -11.04 23.76
C LEU A 70 -2.29 -11.16 23.95
N SER A 71 -2.89 -12.30 23.58
CA SER A 71 -4.32 -12.59 23.68
C SER A 71 -4.91 -12.28 25.08
N PRO A 72 -4.26 -12.66 26.21
CA PRO A 72 -4.75 -12.33 27.55
C PRO A 72 -4.85 -10.83 27.83
N TYR A 73 -4.03 -10.02 27.16
CA TYR A 73 -3.92 -8.57 27.35
C TYR A 73 -4.51 -7.77 26.19
N SER A 74 -5.03 -8.43 25.16
CA SER A 74 -5.47 -7.82 23.90
C SER A 74 -6.53 -6.74 24.09
N GLY A 75 -7.46 -6.94 25.03
CA GLY A 75 -8.47 -5.94 25.40
C GLY A 75 -7.85 -4.68 25.99
N GLN A 76 -7.07 -4.82 27.07
CA GLN A 76 -6.43 -3.68 27.74
C GLN A 76 -5.43 -2.96 26.84
N LEU A 77 -4.64 -3.71 26.06
CA LEU A 77 -3.71 -3.14 25.09
C LEU A 77 -4.46 -2.37 23.99
N GLY A 78 -5.54 -2.93 23.46
CA GLY A 78 -6.40 -2.26 22.47
C GLY A 78 -6.98 -0.95 23.01
N ASP A 79 -7.48 -0.94 24.25
CA ASP A 79 -8.00 0.27 24.90
C ASP A 79 -6.92 1.34 25.10
N GLU A 80 -5.73 0.97 25.58
CA GLU A 80 -4.61 1.90 25.78
C GLU A 80 -4.08 2.47 24.45
N LEU A 81 -3.93 1.61 23.43
CA LEU A 81 -3.53 2.02 22.07
C LEU A 81 -4.57 2.97 21.47
N SER A 82 -5.87 2.65 21.60
CA SER A 82 -6.97 3.51 21.17
C SER A 82 -6.92 4.87 21.87
N GLY A 83 -6.68 4.87 23.18
CA GLY A 83 -6.54 6.08 23.98
C GLY A 83 -5.37 6.96 23.52
N MET A 84 -4.23 6.34 23.19
CA MET A 84 -3.04 7.04 22.69
C MET A 84 -3.26 7.64 21.31
N VAL A 85 -3.80 6.86 20.37
CA VAL A 85 -4.06 7.33 18.99
C VAL A 85 -5.06 8.48 19.02
N ARG A 86 -6.06 8.43 19.92
CA ARG A 86 -6.99 9.54 20.16
C ARG A 86 -6.29 10.80 20.67
N ASP A 87 -5.37 10.68 21.62
CA ASP A 87 -4.60 11.83 22.15
C ASP A 87 -3.70 12.43 21.07
N TYR A 88 -3.05 11.58 20.29
CA TYR A 88 -2.19 11.98 19.16
C TYR A 88 -2.99 12.74 18.09
N ALA A 89 -4.12 12.20 17.66
CA ALA A 89 -5.01 12.88 16.72
C ALA A 89 -5.50 14.24 17.23
N LYS A 90 -5.81 14.37 18.53
CA LYS A 90 -6.15 15.68 19.12
C LYS A 90 -4.99 16.68 19.01
N GLN A 91 -3.76 16.24 19.25
CA GLN A 91 -2.56 17.09 19.11
C GLN A 91 -2.35 17.54 17.66
N GLN A 92 -2.59 16.65 16.68
CA GLN A 92 -2.46 16.93 15.25
C GLN A 92 -3.70 17.60 14.62
N ARG A 93 -4.73 17.92 15.42
CA ARG A 93 -6.05 18.41 14.96
C ARG A 93 -6.75 17.50 13.95
N TYR A 94 -6.54 16.19 14.06
CA TYR A 94 -7.27 15.20 13.29
C TYR A 94 -8.64 14.90 13.90
N THR A 95 -9.59 14.59 13.03
CA THR A 95 -10.96 14.23 13.41
C THR A 95 -11.26 12.80 12.97
N PHE A 96 -11.75 11.97 13.88
CA PHE A 96 -12.24 10.63 13.55
C PHE A 96 -13.70 10.68 13.10
N MET A 97 -14.12 9.83 12.16
CA MET A 97 -15.53 9.68 11.72
C MET A 97 -16.34 8.72 12.61
N GLY A 98 -15.97 8.58 13.89
CA GLY A 98 -16.59 7.64 14.81
C GLY A 98 -15.73 7.35 16.04
N PRO A 99 -16.17 6.41 16.90
CA PRO A 99 -15.34 5.90 17.98
C PRO A 99 -14.11 5.19 17.38
N ILE A 100 -12.95 5.46 17.95
CA ILE A 100 -11.73 4.74 17.61
C ILE A 100 -11.76 3.35 18.23
N LYS A 101 -11.44 2.34 17.44
CA LYS A 101 -11.25 0.97 17.89
C LYS A 101 -9.91 0.45 17.41
N VAL A 102 -9.19 -0.20 18.31
CA VAL A 102 -7.95 -0.92 18.01
C VAL A 102 -8.15 -2.35 18.47
N HIS A 103 -8.03 -3.29 17.54
CA HIS A 103 -8.14 -4.71 17.80
C HIS A 103 -6.89 -5.43 17.34
N LEU A 104 -6.51 -6.48 18.07
CA LEU A 104 -5.42 -7.36 17.71
C LEU A 104 -6.03 -8.55 16.99
N GLU A 105 -5.46 -8.94 15.85
CA GLU A 105 -5.88 -10.11 15.08
C GLU A 105 -4.67 -11.00 14.81
N LYS A 106 -4.92 -12.31 14.65
CA LYS A 106 -3.86 -13.24 14.24
C LYS A 106 -3.76 -13.27 12.73
N ALA A 107 -2.54 -13.29 12.22
CA ALA A 107 -2.25 -13.46 10.81
C ALA A 107 -1.30 -14.64 10.66
N ASP A 108 -1.82 -15.75 10.13
CA ASP A 108 -1.05 -16.97 9.93
C ASP A 108 0.00 -16.83 8.80
N ASP A 109 -0.05 -15.73 8.04
CA ASP A 109 0.95 -15.32 7.05
C ASP A 109 2.17 -14.56 7.62
N LEU A 110 2.14 -14.18 8.91
CA LEU A 110 3.21 -13.41 9.55
C LEU A 110 4.15 -14.31 10.36
N ASP A 111 5.46 -14.13 10.14
CA ASP A 111 6.50 -14.73 10.97
C ASP A 111 6.56 -14.11 12.37
N THR A 112 7.13 -14.86 13.32
CA THR A 112 7.34 -14.38 14.70
C THR A 112 8.14 -13.09 14.69
N GLY A 113 7.75 -12.13 15.53
CA GLY A 113 8.41 -10.83 15.56
C GLY A 113 7.95 -9.84 14.51
N LEU A 114 7.01 -10.23 13.64
CA LEU A 114 6.42 -9.34 12.66
C LEU A 114 4.99 -8.97 13.04
N TYR A 115 4.64 -7.74 12.70
CA TYR A 115 3.31 -7.21 12.88
C TYR A 115 2.93 -6.35 11.68
N ARG A 116 1.63 -6.34 11.35
CA ARG A 116 1.06 -5.54 10.28
C ARG A 116 -0.08 -4.71 10.85
N VAL A 117 -0.05 -3.40 10.63
CA VAL A 117 -1.14 -2.52 11.04
C VAL A 117 -1.98 -2.20 9.82
N ARG A 118 -3.28 -2.48 9.90
CA ARG A 118 -4.26 -2.09 8.90
C ARG A 118 -5.19 -1.05 9.48
N SER A 119 -5.49 -0.03 8.71
CA SER A 119 -6.49 0.98 9.08
C SER A 119 -7.69 0.91 8.15
N ARG A 120 -8.88 1.12 8.72
CA ARG A 120 -10.15 1.16 8.00
C ARG A 120 -10.94 2.38 8.46
N THR A 121 -11.49 3.11 7.50
CA THR A 121 -12.47 4.16 7.76
C THR A 121 -13.86 3.53 7.82
N LEU A 122 -14.29 3.17 9.03
CA LEU A 122 -15.67 2.78 9.26
C LEU A 122 -16.47 4.07 9.47
N ALA A 123 -17.09 4.56 8.39
CA ALA A 123 -18.08 5.62 8.52
C ALA A 123 -19.13 5.13 9.53
N SER A 124 -19.24 5.83 10.67
CA SER A 124 -20.35 5.62 11.59
C SER A 124 -21.60 6.16 10.91
N SER A 125 -22.15 5.39 9.97
CA SER A 125 -23.53 5.53 9.56
C SER A 125 -24.35 5.06 10.74
N THR A 126 -24.65 5.98 11.66
CA THR A 126 -25.94 5.93 12.35
C THR A 126 -27.01 6.21 11.30
N SER A 127 -27.19 5.27 10.38
CA SER A 127 -28.47 5.08 9.72
C SER A 127 -29.35 4.53 10.82
N GLN A 128 -30.10 5.41 11.44
CA GLN A 128 -31.36 5.10 12.07
C GLN A 128 -32.08 4.12 11.12
N ALA A 129 -32.05 2.83 11.44
CA ALA A 129 -32.92 1.84 10.86
C ALA A 129 -34.32 2.14 11.40
N GLY A 130 -34.92 3.23 10.92
CA GLY A 130 -36.35 3.43 11.00
C GLY A 130 -37.01 2.39 10.10
N PRO A 131 -38.08 1.72 10.55
CA PRO A 131 -38.80 0.78 9.71
C PRO A 131 -39.28 1.51 8.45
N ALA A 132 -38.92 0.97 7.29
CA ALA A 132 -39.38 1.49 6.01
C ALA A 132 -40.92 1.57 6.04
N PRO A 133 -41.55 2.71 5.70
CA PRO A 133 -42.98 2.73 5.45
C PRO A 133 -43.23 1.90 4.18
N ALA A 134 -43.97 0.81 4.36
CA ALA A 134 -44.48 -0.02 3.29
C ALA A 134 -45.30 0.86 2.33
N ALA A 135 -44.80 1.04 1.12
CA ALA A 135 -45.58 1.61 0.03
C ALA A 135 -46.67 0.60 -0.37
N PRO A 136 -47.94 1.01 -0.49
CA PRO A 136 -49.01 0.12 -0.91
C PRO A 136 -48.89 -0.22 -2.39
N ALA A 137 -49.13 -1.49 -2.70
CA ALA A 137 -49.19 -2.02 -4.06
C ALA A 137 -50.28 -1.31 -4.90
N PRO A 138 -50.03 -1.00 -6.18
CA PRO A 138 -51.08 -0.55 -7.08
C PRO A 138 -51.98 -1.73 -7.51
N PRO A 139 -53.30 -1.51 -7.69
CA PRO A 139 -54.21 -2.56 -8.11
C PRO A 139 -54.10 -2.84 -9.62
N ALA A 140 -54.14 -4.12 -9.96
CA ALA A 140 -54.29 -4.61 -11.31
C ALA A 140 -55.63 -4.16 -11.93
N ARG A 141 -55.59 -3.71 -13.18
CA ARG A 141 -56.75 -3.63 -14.08
C ARG A 141 -56.39 -4.04 -15.51
N PRO A 142 -57.38 -4.53 -16.29
CA PRO A 142 -57.17 -5.59 -17.27
C PRO A 142 -57.09 -5.12 -18.73
N GLN A 143 -56.73 -6.11 -19.52
CA GLN A 143 -56.47 -6.25 -20.96
C GLN A 143 -57.47 -5.61 -21.95
N GLY A 144 -56.92 -5.19 -23.10
CA GLY A 144 -57.60 -4.86 -24.37
C GLY A 144 -57.05 -3.55 -24.97
N GLY A 145 -56.67 -3.38 -26.23
CA GLY A 145 -56.64 -4.20 -27.44
C GLY A 145 -56.37 -3.22 -28.61
N GLN A 146 -55.57 -3.66 -29.60
CA GLN A 146 -55.53 -3.22 -31.01
C GLN A 146 -54.98 -1.82 -31.41
N GLY A 147 -54.15 -1.87 -32.47
CA GLY A 147 -53.78 -0.78 -33.38
C GLY A 147 -52.51 -0.03 -32.97
N GLY A 148 -51.47 0.17 -33.77
CA GLY A 148 -51.27 0.03 -35.22
C GLY A 148 -50.14 1.00 -35.61
N TYR A 149 -49.17 0.49 -36.39
CA TYR A 149 -48.22 1.19 -37.27
C TYR A 149 -47.34 2.36 -36.76
N GLY A 150 -46.03 2.21 -36.99
CA GLY A 150 -45.16 3.35 -37.35
C GLY A 150 -43.77 3.36 -36.72
N TYR A 151 -42.83 2.58 -37.25
CA TYR A 151 -41.41 2.96 -37.19
C TYR A 151 -41.12 3.90 -38.37
N PRO A 152 -40.27 4.91 -38.15
CA PRO A 152 -39.06 4.95 -38.96
C PRO A 152 -37.77 4.97 -38.11
N PRO A 153 -36.67 4.41 -38.63
CA PRO A 153 -35.37 4.40 -37.99
C PRO A 153 -34.52 5.60 -38.44
N ALA A 154 -33.77 6.20 -37.52
CA ALA A 154 -32.68 7.11 -37.84
C ALA A 154 -31.70 7.09 -36.66
N ALA A 155 -30.38 7.07 -36.80
CA ALA A 155 -29.48 6.78 -37.90
C ALA A 155 -28.11 6.64 -37.22
N ALA A 156 -27.32 5.62 -37.56
CA ALA A 156 -25.91 5.59 -37.20
C ALA A 156 -25.12 6.56 -38.10
N PRO A 157 -24.06 7.22 -37.61
CA PRO A 157 -22.99 7.70 -38.47
C PRO A 157 -21.69 6.87 -38.31
N PRO A 158 -20.78 6.95 -39.29
CA PRO A 158 -19.96 5.81 -39.72
C PRO A 158 -18.45 5.99 -39.45
N MET A 159 -17.69 4.88 -39.41
CA MET A 159 -16.28 4.84 -39.85
C MET A 159 -16.26 4.76 -41.41
N PRO A 160 -15.15 4.86 -42.19
CA PRO A 160 -13.72 4.81 -41.84
C PRO A 160 -12.82 5.77 -42.70
N ALA A 161 -11.49 5.72 -42.52
CA ALA A 161 -10.50 5.51 -43.61
C ALA A 161 -9.05 5.67 -43.12
N ALA A 162 -8.19 4.75 -43.58
CA ALA A 162 -6.73 4.75 -43.41
C ALA A 162 -6.04 5.48 -44.62
N PRO A 163 -4.70 5.50 -44.77
CA PRO A 163 -3.90 6.69 -45.08
C PRO A 163 -3.57 6.88 -46.58
N PRO A 164 -2.95 8.02 -46.98
CA PRO A 164 -2.25 8.13 -48.26
C PRO A 164 -0.71 7.92 -48.16
N PRO A 165 -0.03 7.59 -49.28
CA PRO A 165 1.41 7.28 -49.36
C PRO A 165 2.29 8.41 -49.95
N GLY A 166 3.62 8.31 -49.71
CA GLY A 166 4.71 8.98 -50.45
C GLY A 166 5.06 10.39 -49.97
N GLY A 167 6.31 10.87 -49.90
CA GLY A 167 7.64 10.37 -50.23
C GLY A 167 8.62 11.56 -50.04
N GLY A 168 9.86 11.31 -49.62
CA GLY A 168 10.85 12.40 -49.48
C GLY A 168 12.14 12.00 -48.77
N ARG A 169 13.15 11.62 -49.56
CA ARG A 169 14.56 11.45 -49.19
C ARG A 169 15.25 12.81 -49.00
N GLY A 170 16.15 12.90 -48.02
CA GLY A 170 17.17 13.95 -47.90
C GLY A 170 18.18 13.64 -46.77
N PRO A 171 19.51 13.67 -46.98
CA PRO A 171 20.50 13.10 -46.06
C PRO A 171 21.28 14.12 -45.19
N ALA A 172 21.78 13.64 -44.03
CA ALA A 172 23.03 14.01 -43.31
C ALA A 172 23.17 15.47 -42.75
N PRO A 173 23.97 15.75 -41.69
CA PRO A 173 25.25 15.12 -41.35
C PRO A 173 25.47 14.73 -39.86
N ALA A 174 26.65 14.18 -39.65
CA ALA A 174 27.12 13.48 -38.46
C ALA A 174 27.92 14.34 -37.46
N ARG A 175 27.91 13.87 -36.20
CA ARG A 175 28.96 13.96 -35.15
C ARG A 175 29.16 15.31 -34.41
N PRO A 176 29.76 15.33 -33.19
CA PRO A 176 30.53 14.27 -32.53
C PRO A 176 30.18 13.91 -31.07
N GLN A 177 30.76 12.77 -30.71
CA GLN A 177 30.92 12.08 -29.45
C GLN A 177 31.82 12.84 -28.44
N GLN A 178 31.41 12.89 -27.16
CA GLN A 178 32.30 12.96 -25.99
C GLN A 178 31.73 11.96 -24.97
N GLY A 179 32.40 10.91 -24.51
CA GLY A 179 33.84 10.66 -24.44
C GLY A 179 34.33 10.89 -23.02
N GLY A 180 34.00 9.99 -22.10
CA GLY A 180 34.57 9.89 -20.75
C GLY A 180 34.68 8.43 -20.36
N ALA A 181 35.90 7.89 -20.42
CA ALA A 181 36.23 6.47 -20.39
C ALA A 181 36.05 5.80 -19.01
N GLY A 182 35.55 4.57 -19.03
CA GLY A 182 35.52 3.56 -17.95
C GLY A 182 35.04 2.22 -18.55
N PRO A 183 35.45 1.06 -18.02
CA PRO A 183 36.18 0.01 -18.74
C PRO A 183 35.40 -0.79 -19.80
N LEU A 184 36.17 -1.48 -20.65
CA LEU A 184 35.78 -2.43 -21.72
C LEU A 184 34.60 -3.36 -21.36
N PRO A 185 33.80 -3.79 -22.36
CA PRO A 185 32.50 -4.41 -22.15
C PRO A 185 32.65 -5.83 -21.58
N GLY A 186 32.62 -5.93 -20.25
CA GLY A 186 32.16 -7.15 -19.61
C GLY A 186 30.71 -7.37 -20.07
N ALA A 187 30.38 -8.59 -20.48
CA ALA A 187 29.06 -9.03 -20.93
C ALA A 187 27.96 -8.13 -20.33
N GLN A 188 27.40 -7.23 -21.14
CA GLN A 188 26.44 -6.26 -20.63
C GLN A 188 25.15 -7.02 -20.33
N THR A 189 25.05 -7.55 -19.11
CA THR A 189 23.84 -8.22 -18.66
C THR A 189 22.71 -7.22 -18.74
N ARG A 190 21.82 -7.40 -19.71
CA ARG A 190 20.63 -6.57 -19.86
C ARG A 190 19.69 -6.92 -18.73
N ARG A 191 19.36 -5.94 -17.91
CA ARG A 191 18.49 -6.10 -16.76
C ARG A 191 17.22 -5.30 -16.98
N TRP A 192 16.08 -5.90 -16.69
CA TRP A 192 14.79 -5.21 -16.69
C TRP A 192 13.92 -5.75 -15.56
N ILE A 193 12.97 -4.94 -15.13
CA ILE A 193 11.92 -5.36 -14.22
C ILE A 193 10.58 -5.34 -14.94
N GLU A 194 9.70 -6.26 -14.58
CA GLU A 194 8.34 -6.35 -15.11
C GLU A 194 7.36 -5.96 -14.01
N ILE A 195 6.60 -4.89 -14.21
CA ILE A 195 5.63 -4.35 -13.26
C ILE A 195 4.30 -4.20 -13.99
N ASN A 196 3.22 -4.81 -13.48
CA ASN A 196 1.88 -4.74 -14.09
C ASN A 196 1.87 -5.08 -15.60
N GLY A 197 2.75 -5.99 -16.04
CA GLY A 197 2.92 -6.38 -17.45
C GLY A 197 3.75 -5.41 -18.31
N GLN A 198 4.21 -4.27 -17.77
CA GLN A 198 5.15 -3.39 -18.44
C GLN A 198 6.60 -3.71 -18.07
N ARG A 199 7.50 -3.65 -19.06
CA ARG A 199 8.94 -3.88 -18.88
C ARG A 199 9.65 -2.55 -18.72
N HIS A 200 10.35 -2.38 -17.60
CA HIS A 200 11.18 -1.21 -17.31
C HIS A 200 12.66 -1.61 -17.32
N GLN A 201 13.44 -1.02 -18.22
CA GLN A 201 14.85 -1.36 -18.36
C GLN A 201 15.69 -0.70 -17.25
N ILE A 202 16.58 -1.48 -16.64
CA ILE A 202 17.52 -0.99 -15.63
C ILE A 202 18.83 -0.60 -16.31
N SER A 203 18.98 0.69 -16.58
CA SER A 203 20.20 1.23 -17.21
C SER A 203 21.20 1.83 -16.22
N ARG A 204 20.78 2.01 -14.94
CA ARG A 204 21.56 2.65 -13.88
C ARG A 204 22.11 1.61 -12.89
N PRO A 205 23.24 1.90 -12.22
CA PRO A 205 23.80 1.02 -11.20
C PRO A 205 22.89 0.87 -9.96
N THR A 206 22.09 1.90 -9.68
CA THR A 206 21.08 1.91 -8.61
C THR A 206 19.76 2.37 -9.22
N LEU A 207 18.67 1.70 -8.87
CA LEU A 207 17.32 1.99 -9.32
C LEU A 207 16.40 2.05 -8.10
N VAL A 208 15.80 3.20 -7.83
CA VAL A 208 14.86 3.38 -6.72
C VAL A 208 13.43 3.14 -7.19
N LEU A 209 12.69 2.31 -6.46
CA LEU A 209 11.28 2.03 -6.69
C LEU A 209 10.44 2.64 -5.57
N GLY A 210 9.30 3.23 -5.93
CA GLY A 210 8.39 3.79 -4.96
C GLY A 210 7.24 4.55 -5.61
N ARG A 211 6.34 5.09 -4.79
CA ARG A 211 5.17 5.85 -5.29
C ARG A 211 5.46 7.33 -5.59
N SER A 212 6.58 7.87 -5.10
CA SER A 212 6.93 9.28 -5.28
C SER A 212 7.44 9.55 -6.70
N THR A 213 7.34 10.81 -7.14
CA THR A 213 8.00 11.28 -8.37
C THR A 213 9.53 11.31 -8.26
N GLU A 214 10.05 11.17 -7.04
CA GLU A 214 11.49 11.09 -6.76
C GLU A 214 12.07 9.68 -6.97
N ALA A 215 11.22 8.66 -7.19
CA ALA A 215 11.66 7.31 -7.52
C ALA A 215 11.98 7.20 -9.02
N ASP A 216 13.01 6.41 -9.38
CA ASP A 216 13.33 6.11 -10.79
C ASP A 216 12.18 5.34 -11.46
N VAL A 217 11.56 4.42 -10.71
CA VAL A 217 10.39 3.67 -11.14
C VAL A 217 9.24 3.97 -10.22
N ARG A 218 8.26 4.70 -10.77
CA ARG A 218 7.04 5.05 -10.07
C ARG A 218 6.06 3.88 -10.10
N ILE A 219 5.62 3.47 -8.91
CA ILE A 219 4.60 2.45 -8.72
C ILE A 219 3.38 3.14 -8.11
N ASP A 220 2.29 3.19 -8.86
CA ASP A 220 1.03 3.80 -8.42
C ASP A 220 0.22 2.77 -7.62
N ASP A 221 0.69 2.52 -6.39
CA ASP A 221 0.09 1.56 -5.48
C ASP A 221 0.07 2.15 -4.06
N PRO A 222 -1.10 2.17 -3.38
CA PRO A 222 -1.24 2.78 -2.06
C PRO A 222 -0.42 2.04 -0.98
N GLY A 223 -0.15 0.75 -1.16
CA GLY A 223 0.70 -0.06 -0.28
C GLY A 223 2.20 0.15 -0.52
N VAL A 224 2.58 0.98 -1.48
CA VAL A 224 3.97 1.29 -1.80
C VAL A 224 4.37 2.62 -1.16
N SER A 225 5.58 2.67 -0.60
CA SER A 225 6.10 3.85 0.09
C SER A 225 6.72 4.81 -0.93
N ARG A 226 6.88 6.08 -0.56
CA ARG A 226 7.44 7.13 -1.45
C ARG A 226 8.78 6.71 -2.08
N ARG A 227 9.69 6.25 -1.24
CA ARG A 227 10.91 5.50 -1.60
C ARG A 227 10.80 4.18 -0.87
N HIS A 228 10.43 3.12 -1.57
CA HIS A 228 10.11 1.84 -0.94
C HIS A 228 11.36 0.96 -0.90
N CYS A 229 11.98 0.72 -2.04
CA CYS A 229 13.18 -0.10 -2.13
C CYS A 229 14.12 0.40 -3.23
N GLU A 230 15.38 0.01 -3.14
CA GLU A 230 16.38 0.24 -4.18
C GLU A 230 16.96 -1.07 -4.67
N ILE A 231 17.09 -1.20 -5.99
CA ILE A 231 17.81 -2.29 -6.64
C ILE A 231 19.19 -1.77 -7.02
N ARG A 232 20.23 -2.40 -6.49
CA ARG A 232 21.62 -2.20 -6.89
C ARG A 232 22.01 -3.29 -7.87
N THR A 233 22.28 -2.90 -9.11
CA THR A 233 22.78 -3.83 -10.13
C THR A 233 24.26 -4.07 -9.90
N GLY A 234 24.65 -5.34 -9.79
CA GLY A 234 26.02 -5.76 -9.58
C GLY A 234 26.17 -7.26 -9.80
N THR A 235 27.32 -7.79 -9.42
CA THR A 235 27.61 -9.23 -9.42
C THR A 235 27.92 -9.65 -7.98
N PRO A 236 26.90 -9.94 -7.15
CA PRO A 236 25.49 -10.16 -7.51
C PRO A 236 24.61 -8.89 -7.41
N SER A 237 23.46 -8.90 -8.08
CA SER A 237 22.46 -7.82 -7.95
C SER A 237 21.74 -7.97 -6.62
N THR A 238 21.44 -6.86 -5.96
CA THR A 238 20.81 -6.87 -4.63
C THR A 238 19.69 -5.86 -4.56
N ILE A 239 18.64 -6.18 -3.82
CA ILE A 239 17.59 -5.25 -3.44
C ILE A 239 17.73 -4.91 -1.96
N GLN A 240 17.44 -3.66 -1.63
CA GLN A 240 17.44 -3.16 -0.26
C GLN A 240 16.17 -2.35 -0.01
N ASP A 241 15.52 -2.62 1.12
CA ASP A 241 14.42 -1.83 1.62
C ASP A 241 14.91 -0.49 2.19
N LEU A 242 14.21 0.60 1.88
CA LEU A 242 14.57 1.96 2.30
C LEU A 242 13.76 2.45 3.50
N GLY A 243 13.25 1.52 4.33
CA GLY A 243 12.34 1.83 5.42
C GLY A 243 10.89 1.90 4.93
N SER A 244 10.51 0.97 4.06
CA SER A 244 9.12 0.89 3.62
C SER A 244 8.19 0.45 4.74
N THR A 245 6.91 0.81 4.63
CA THR A 245 5.90 0.53 5.66
C THR A 245 5.52 -0.95 5.71
N ASN A 246 5.49 -1.61 4.55
CA ASN A 246 5.05 -3.00 4.41
C ASN A 246 6.21 -3.99 4.24
N GLY A 247 7.45 -3.49 4.11
CA GLY A 247 8.60 -4.29 3.72
C GLY A 247 8.56 -4.74 2.26
N ILE A 248 9.63 -5.39 1.82
CA ILE A 248 9.70 -6.08 0.52
C ILE A 248 9.66 -7.59 0.73
N VAL A 249 9.02 -8.29 -0.19
CA VAL A 249 9.04 -9.76 -0.27
C VAL A 249 9.87 -10.15 -1.47
N VAL A 250 10.84 -11.04 -1.33
CA VAL A 250 11.65 -11.55 -2.43
C VAL A 250 11.54 -13.07 -2.44
N ASP A 251 11.08 -13.63 -3.54
CA ASP A 251 10.88 -15.07 -3.73
C ASP A 251 10.03 -15.71 -2.62
N GLY A 252 9.05 -14.95 -2.11
CA GLY A 252 8.15 -15.38 -1.03
C GLY A 252 8.70 -15.20 0.38
N GLN A 253 9.86 -14.56 0.55
CA GLN A 253 10.47 -14.27 1.85
C GLN A 253 10.52 -12.76 2.09
N HIS A 254 9.94 -12.30 3.20
CA HIS A 254 10.05 -10.89 3.59
C HIS A 254 11.48 -10.60 4.06
N THR A 255 12.11 -9.57 3.50
CA THR A 255 13.50 -9.25 3.79
C THR A 255 13.75 -7.75 3.67
N THR A 256 14.73 -7.24 4.41
CA THR A 256 15.22 -5.85 4.22
C THR A 256 16.33 -5.78 3.19
N ARG A 257 16.99 -6.90 2.90
CA ARG A 257 18.04 -7.00 1.88
C ARG A 257 18.10 -8.42 1.32
N ALA A 258 18.03 -8.54 0.01
CA ALA A 258 18.18 -9.83 -0.67
C ALA A 258 18.99 -9.73 -1.95
N THR A 259 19.53 -10.86 -2.35
CA THR A 259 20.21 -11.02 -3.63
C THR A 259 19.17 -11.38 -4.70
N LEU A 260 19.16 -10.64 -5.81
CA LEU A 260 18.27 -10.87 -6.94
C LEU A 260 18.95 -11.74 -8.00
N ARG A 261 18.18 -12.66 -8.58
CA ARG A 261 18.57 -13.52 -9.71
C ARG A 261 17.55 -13.39 -10.83
N ASP A 262 17.86 -13.89 -12.03
CA ASP A 262 16.87 -13.92 -13.11
C ASP A 262 15.61 -14.66 -12.64
N GLY A 263 14.46 -14.03 -12.82
CA GLY A 263 13.17 -14.56 -12.42
C GLY A 263 12.79 -14.26 -10.98
N SER A 264 13.64 -13.60 -10.18
CA SER A 264 13.30 -13.30 -8.78
C SER A 264 12.03 -12.45 -8.72
N ARG A 265 11.08 -12.89 -7.91
CA ARG A 265 9.78 -12.23 -7.71
C ARG A 265 9.85 -11.33 -6.50
N ILE A 266 9.71 -10.03 -6.72
CA ILE A 266 9.72 -9.01 -5.68
C ILE A 266 8.28 -8.52 -5.50
N VAL A 267 7.73 -8.59 -4.29
CA VAL A 267 6.41 -8.02 -3.97
C VAL A 267 6.62 -6.79 -3.10
N VAL A 268 5.97 -5.70 -3.51
CA VAL A 268 6.08 -4.36 -2.93
C VAL A 268 4.67 -3.84 -2.75
N GLY A 269 4.18 -3.74 -1.52
CA GLY A 269 2.77 -3.43 -1.25
C GLY A 269 1.86 -4.50 -1.87
N ASN A 270 0.98 -4.11 -2.80
CA ASN A 270 0.14 -5.03 -3.57
C ASN A 270 0.66 -5.28 -5.00
N THR A 271 1.81 -4.70 -5.36
CA THR A 271 2.40 -4.82 -6.68
C THR A 271 3.43 -5.94 -6.72
N THR A 272 3.29 -6.86 -7.68
CA THR A 272 4.31 -7.87 -7.98
C THR A 272 5.23 -7.37 -9.09
N ILE A 273 6.53 -7.50 -8.86
CA ILE A 273 7.62 -7.11 -9.75
C ILE A 273 8.45 -8.35 -10.05
N ILE A 274 8.79 -8.60 -11.30
CA ILE A 274 9.68 -9.70 -11.67
C ILE A 274 11.00 -9.12 -12.16
N TYR A 275 12.10 -9.48 -11.50
CA TYR A 275 13.43 -9.11 -11.95
C TYR A 275 13.92 -10.09 -13.02
N ARG A 276 14.45 -9.56 -14.11
CA ARG A 276 15.02 -10.33 -15.21
C ARG A 276 16.41 -9.81 -15.55
N GLN A 277 17.29 -10.74 -15.87
CA GLN A 277 18.64 -10.47 -16.34
C GLN A 277 19.00 -11.45 -17.45
N ALA A 278 19.40 -10.93 -18.61
CA ALA A 278 19.93 -11.73 -19.69
C ALA A 278 21.41 -11.39 -19.89
N GLU A 279 22.29 -12.39 -19.84
CA GLU A 279 23.62 -12.25 -20.44
C GLU A 279 23.46 -12.12 -21.95
N GLY A 280 24.16 -11.13 -22.52
CA GLY A 280 24.21 -10.87 -23.95
C GLY A 280 25.51 -11.35 -24.54
#